data_AF-A0A9P0B2E9-F1
#
_entry.id   AF-A0A9P0B2E9-F1
#
_cell.length_a   1.000
_cell.length_b   1.000
_cell.length_c   1.000
_cell.angle_alpha   90.00
_cell.angle_beta   90.00
_cell.angle_gamma   90.00
#
_symmetry.space_group_name_H-M   'P 1'
#
loop_
_entity.id
_entity.type
_entity.pdbx_description
1 polymer ?
#
loop_
_entity_poly.entity_id
_entity_poly.type
_entity_poly.pdbx_seq_one_letter_code
_entity_poly.pdbx_strand_id
1 'polypeptide(L)'
;MSETDEKAIRNEFRKCYVEFVSYLFKKFPNDNILLQDVEYLIPAEEYSCLIKEPMQSFELQSQISPEALADKIKAQWRNYQLENIDKSFYTETKNGLEKFKRLDEYWDKVRSIKDIVGQYKYTQLALMARIVLTISHGNANAERGFSLNKYILNDKNSLDKSTIIALRMIKDNLKDSQAVKNFPMSVTLLQMVGNAKRKYTEYLETQKLLEQNKVQKQNEQKIQETEERNKRRIHDDIDVLNDDIIRKESQLSIAKQMLNDGNTNLKKAMGAILFKKEPVIRAQQMIAMGLQKVNDITKELSTIETKKRD
;
A
#
# COMPACT_ATOMS: atom_id res chain seq x y z
N MET A 1 -32.52 -11.44 49.77
CA MET A 1 -31.64 -10.25 49.79
C MET A 1 -32.09 -9.42 50.97
N SER A 2 -31.21 -9.09 51.93
CA SER A 2 -31.62 -8.35 53.12
C SER A 2 -31.88 -6.88 52.75
N GLU A 3 -32.76 -6.20 53.46
CA GLU A 3 -33.10 -4.78 53.23
C GLU A 3 -31.86 -3.87 53.35
N THR A 4 -30.86 -4.31 54.11
CA THR A 4 -29.55 -3.68 54.26
C THR A 4 -28.69 -3.82 53.00
N ASP A 5 -28.72 -4.97 52.33
CA ASP A 5 -27.99 -5.22 51.08
C ASP A 5 -28.57 -4.38 49.93
N GLU A 6 -29.90 -4.24 49.89
CA GLU A 6 -30.56 -3.43 48.86
C GLU A 6 -30.25 -1.94 49.00
N LYS A 7 -30.18 -1.43 50.24
CA LYS A 7 -29.72 -0.05 50.52
C LYS A 7 -28.24 0.15 50.16
N ALA A 8 -27.39 -0.84 50.43
CA ALA A 8 -25.97 -0.78 50.08
C ALA A 8 -25.77 -0.69 48.56
N ILE A 9 -26.45 -1.54 47.80
CA ILE A 9 -26.43 -1.54 46.33
C ILE A 9 -26.92 -0.19 45.78
N ARG A 10 -28.04 0.35 46.27
CA ARG A 10 -28.54 1.67 45.83
C ARG A 10 -27.53 2.79 46.10
N ASN A 11 -26.83 2.75 47.22
CA ASN A 11 -25.81 3.75 47.55
C ASN A 11 -24.57 3.63 46.66
N GLU A 12 -24.15 2.41 46.30
CA GLU A 12 -23.08 2.21 45.32
C GLU A 12 -23.47 2.71 43.93
N PHE A 13 -24.68 2.38 43.45
CA PHE A 13 -25.19 2.91 42.18
C PHE A 13 -25.26 4.43 42.19
N ARG A 14 -25.72 5.03 43.29
CA ARG A 14 -25.74 6.49 43.45
C ARG A 14 -24.33 7.08 43.39
N LYS A 15 -23.36 6.50 44.09
CA LYS A 15 -21.96 6.96 44.05
C LYS A 15 -21.39 6.86 42.63
N CYS A 16 -21.56 5.73 41.97
CA CYS A 16 -21.11 5.52 40.60
C CYS A 16 -21.75 6.53 39.64
N TYR A 17 -23.06 6.77 39.77
CA TYR A 17 -23.76 7.76 38.96
C TYR A 17 -23.25 9.18 39.21
N VAL A 18 -23.03 9.56 40.47
CA VAL A 18 -22.48 10.89 40.82
C VAL A 18 -21.07 11.06 40.26
N GLU A 19 -20.20 10.06 40.35
CA GLU A 19 -18.85 10.09 39.77
C GLU A 19 -18.91 10.19 38.24
N PHE A 20 -19.76 9.41 37.59
CA PHE A 20 -19.96 9.44 36.15
C PHE A 20 -20.45 10.82 35.68
N VAL A 21 -21.47 11.38 36.34
CA VAL A 21 -21.99 12.72 36.05
C VAL A 21 -20.92 13.78 36.32
N SER A 22 -20.17 13.69 37.42
CA SER A 22 -19.07 14.64 37.72
C SER A 22 -17.98 14.60 36.67
N TYR A 23 -17.63 13.41 36.19
CA TYR A 23 -16.68 13.22 35.08
C TYR A 23 -17.21 13.82 33.79
N LEU A 24 -18.49 13.58 33.46
CA LEU A 24 -19.14 14.18 32.29
C LEU A 24 -19.15 15.69 32.38
N PHE A 25 -19.55 16.29 33.51
CA PHE A 25 -19.53 17.74 33.71
C PHE A 25 -18.12 18.34 33.57
N LYS A 26 -17.09 17.63 34.05
CA LYS A 26 -15.68 18.06 33.90
C LYS A 26 -15.19 17.98 32.45
N LYS A 27 -15.71 17.03 31.67
CA LYS A 27 -15.37 16.85 30.25
C LYS A 27 -16.27 17.64 29.31
N PHE A 28 -17.45 18.02 29.78
CA PHE A 28 -18.36 18.85 29.03
C PHE A 28 -17.71 20.23 28.89
N PRO A 29 -17.70 20.80 27.68
CA PRO A 29 -17.11 22.10 27.41
C PRO A 29 -18.01 23.22 27.98
N ASN A 30 -18.24 23.21 29.30
CA ASN A 30 -19.07 24.22 29.98
C ASN A 30 -18.48 25.62 29.81
N ASP A 31 -17.15 25.75 29.70
CA ASP A 31 -16.47 27.02 29.48
C ASP A 31 -16.46 27.45 28.01
N ASN A 32 -17.05 26.66 27.10
CA ASN A 32 -17.11 27.00 25.69
C ASN A 32 -18.18 28.08 25.48
N ILE A 33 -17.69 29.30 25.35
CA ILE A 33 -18.49 30.52 25.13
C ILE A 33 -19.45 30.35 23.95
N LEU A 34 -19.02 29.69 22.87
CA LEU A 34 -19.87 29.47 21.70
C LEU A 34 -21.07 28.58 22.03
N LEU A 35 -20.91 27.51 22.81
CA LEU A 35 -22.02 26.62 23.19
C LEU A 35 -22.99 27.29 24.17
N GLN A 36 -22.48 28.14 25.08
CA GLN A 36 -23.33 28.99 25.91
C GLN A 36 -24.10 30.01 25.05
N ASP A 37 -23.50 30.50 23.97
CA ASP A 37 -24.10 31.45 23.04
C ASP A 37 -25.08 30.81 22.02
N VAL A 38 -25.18 29.48 21.92
CA VAL A 38 -26.13 28.82 20.99
C VAL A 38 -27.55 28.74 21.55
N GLU A 39 -27.72 28.83 22.88
CA GLU A 39 -29.02 28.75 23.56
C GLU A 39 -30.04 29.78 23.01
N TYR A 40 -29.55 30.92 22.52
CA TYR A 40 -30.35 31.99 21.91
C TYR A 40 -31.03 31.59 20.59
N LEU A 41 -30.61 30.51 19.92
CA LEU A 41 -31.21 30.12 18.64
C LEU A 41 -32.60 29.48 18.80
N ILE A 42 -33.02 29.13 20.02
CA ILE A 42 -34.30 28.48 20.30
C ILE A 42 -35.45 29.53 20.27
N PRO A 43 -36.56 29.27 19.54
CA PRO A 43 -37.70 30.20 19.47
C PRO A 43 -38.28 30.44 20.87
N ALA A 44 -38.43 31.71 21.22
CA ALA A 44 -38.80 32.13 22.56
C ALA A 44 -40.30 31.96 22.84
N GLU A 45 -40.69 30.86 23.49
CA GLU A 45 -41.88 30.85 24.36
C GLU A 45 -41.56 30.49 25.82
N GLU A 46 -40.37 29.97 26.17
CA GLU A 46 -40.08 29.49 27.55
C GLU A 46 -38.97 30.22 28.33
N TYR A 47 -38.15 31.07 27.70
CA TYR A 47 -37.08 31.78 28.43
C TYR A 47 -37.38 33.27 28.55
N SER A 48 -38.17 33.56 29.59
CA SER A 48 -38.22 34.83 30.28
C SER A 48 -36.82 35.45 30.42
N CYS A 49 -36.75 36.75 30.14
CA CYS A 49 -35.76 37.71 30.61
C CYS A 49 -34.28 37.38 30.33
N LEU A 50 -33.70 38.09 29.36
CA LEU A 50 -32.65 39.09 29.58
C LEU A 50 -32.17 39.55 28.21
N ILE A 51 -32.07 40.87 28.03
CA ILE A 51 -31.34 41.47 26.92
C ILE A 51 -29.87 41.07 27.12
N LYS A 52 -29.47 39.91 26.59
CA LYS A 52 -28.06 39.51 26.48
C LYS A 52 -27.64 39.75 25.04
N GLU A 53 -26.50 40.41 24.87
CA GLU A 53 -25.95 40.66 23.54
C GLU A 53 -25.67 39.32 22.85
N PRO A 54 -26.15 39.11 21.62
CA PRO A 54 -25.75 37.94 20.87
C PRO A 54 -24.25 38.06 20.60
N MET A 55 -23.50 37.04 21.02
CA MET A 55 -22.22 36.68 20.41
C MET A 55 -21.13 37.75 20.54
N GLN A 56 -20.44 37.76 21.69
CA GLN A 56 -19.10 38.38 21.79
C GLN A 56 -18.01 37.51 21.13
N SER A 57 -18.31 36.25 20.80
CA SER A 57 -17.30 35.22 20.53
C SER A 57 -17.13 34.81 19.06
N PHE A 58 -17.81 35.45 18.12
CA PHE A 58 -17.75 35.07 16.71
C PHE A 58 -16.62 35.77 15.94
N GLU A 59 -15.38 35.39 16.26
CA GLU A 59 -14.25 35.50 15.32
C GLU A 59 -14.30 34.32 14.34
N LEU A 60 -15.39 34.18 13.55
CA LEU A 60 -15.36 33.23 12.45
C LEU A 60 -14.50 33.81 11.33
N GLN A 61 -13.36 33.17 11.11
CA GLN A 61 -12.46 33.39 9.97
C GLN A 61 -13.25 33.53 8.67
N SER A 62 -13.36 34.74 8.15
CA SER A 62 -13.77 34.97 6.76
C SER A 62 -13.15 36.26 6.22
N GLN A 63 -13.00 36.35 4.91
CA GLN A 63 -12.37 37.43 4.14
C GLN A 63 -13.17 38.76 4.12
N ILE A 64 -14.08 38.97 5.07
CA ILE A 64 -14.83 40.20 5.31
C ILE A 64 -14.34 40.74 6.66
N SER A 65 -14.15 42.06 6.80
CA SER A 65 -13.84 42.67 8.10
C SER A 65 -14.82 42.14 9.16
N PRO A 66 -14.35 41.35 10.15
CA PRO A 66 -15.22 40.63 11.08
C PRO A 66 -16.15 41.55 11.88
N GLU A 67 -15.70 42.78 12.12
CA GLU A 67 -16.38 43.81 12.90
C GLU A 67 -17.68 44.29 12.21
N ALA A 68 -17.62 44.62 10.91
CA ALA A 68 -18.79 45.12 10.19
C ALA A 68 -19.89 44.06 9.99
N LEU A 69 -19.52 42.78 9.95
CA LEU A 69 -20.48 41.68 9.91
C LEU A 69 -21.11 41.45 11.30
N ALA A 70 -20.31 41.48 12.35
CA ALA A 70 -20.78 41.36 13.73
C ALA A 70 -21.80 42.45 14.07
N ASP A 71 -21.53 43.71 13.70
CA ASP A 71 -22.46 44.82 13.94
C ASP A 71 -23.79 44.63 13.22
N LYS A 72 -23.77 44.12 11.98
CA LYS A 72 -25.00 43.81 11.22
C LYS A 72 -25.81 42.70 11.88
N ILE A 73 -25.15 41.64 12.37
CA ILE A 73 -25.81 40.54 13.07
C ILE A 73 -26.43 41.05 14.38
N LYS A 74 -25.69 41.84 15.17
CA LYS A 74 -26.19 42.46 16.41
C LYS A 74 -27.40 43.34 16.16
N ALA A 75 -27.36 44.19 15.13
CA ALA A 75 -28.48 45.04 14.75
C ALA A 75 -29.71 44.21 14.32
N GLN A 76 -29.52 43.19 13.49
CA GLN A 76 -30.60 42.29 13.07
C GLN A 76 -31.21 41.53 14.24
N TRP A 77 -30.39 41.07 15.18
CA TRP A 77 -30.85 40.40 16.38
C TRP A 77 -31.72 41.30 17.26
N ARG A 78 -31.26 42.52 17.56
CA ARG A 78 -32.05 43.50 18.33
C ARG A 78 -33.41 43.76 17.68
N ASN A 79 -33.43 43.87 16.35
CA ASN A 79 -34.67 44.04 15.60
C ASN A 79 -35.55 42.77 15.58
N TYR A 80 -34.95 41.59 15.63
CA TYR A 80 -35.67 40.31 15.68
C TYR A 80 -36.32 40.08 17.04
N GLN A 81 -35.65 40.47 18.14
CA GLN A 81 -36.21 40.34 19.49
C GLN A 81 -37.49 41.16 19.70
N LEU A 82 -37.65 42.25 18.96
CA LEU A 82 -38.83 43.11 18.98
C LEU A 82 -39.90 42.66 17.97
N GLU A 83 -39.58 41.67 17.12
CA GLU A 83 -40.48 41.17 16.10
C GLU A 83 -41.48 40.20 16.71
N ASN A 84 -42.76 40.37 16.40
CA ASN A 84 -43.77 39.40 16.76
C ASN A 84 -43.74 38.24 15.76
N ILE A 85 -43.03 37.16 16.09
CA ILE A 85 -42.92 35.98 15.24
C ILE A 85 -44.17 35.10 15.41
N ASP A 86 -44.85 34.83 14.30
CA ASP A 86 -46.04 33.98 14.26
C ASP A 86 -45.74 32.56 14.78
N LYS A 87 -46.60 32.05 15.67
CA LYS A 87 -46.50 30.71 16.29
C LYS A 87 -46.38 29.57 15.28
N SER A 88 -46.91 29.75 14.06
CA SER A 88 -46.78 28.81 12.94
C SER A 88 -45.35 28.62 12.41
N PHE A 89 -44.42 29.50 12.80
CA PHE A 89 -43.01 29.40 12.43
C PHE A 89 -42.32 28.26 13.19
N TYR A 90 -42.66 28.06 14.45
CA TYR A 90 -42.00 27.07 15.32
C TYR A 90 -42.90 25.94 15.80
N THR A 91 -44.23 26.00 15.60
CA THR A 91 -45.13 24.88 15.92
C THR A 91 -45.90 24.37 14.69
N GLU A 92 -46.31 23.10 14.77
CA GLU A 92 -47.23 22.45 13.85
C GLU A 92 -48.20 21.55 14.62
N THR A 93 -49.48 21.57 14.26
CA THR A 93 -50.46 20.63 14.80
C THR A 93 -50.39 19.32 14.02
N LYS A 94 -49.95 18.24 14.66
CA LYS A 94 -50.01 16.88 14.10
C LYS A 94 -50.84 15.99 14.99
N ASN A 95 -51.89 15.41 14.42
CA ASN A 95 -52.83 14.52 15.13
C ASN A 95 -53.46 15.18 16.38
N GLY A 96 -53.80 16.47 16.31
CA GLY A 96 -54.39 17.21 17.43
C GLY A 96 -53.41 17.61 18.54
N LEU A 97 -52.12 17.29 18.41
CA LEU A 97 -51.06 17.69 19.34
C LEU A 97 -50.17 18.76 18.69
N GLU A 98 -49.91 19.84 19.42
CA GLU A 98 -48.89 20.82 19.03
C GLU A 98 -47.50 20.19 19.17
N LYS A 99 -46.71 20.24 18.09
CA LYS A 99 -45.32 19.81 18.07
C LYS A 99 -44.43 20.93 17.56
N PHE A 100 -43.25 21.04 18.14
CA PHE A 100 -42.24 21.95 17.62
C PHE A 100 -41.71 21.48 16.27
N LYS A 101 -41.53 22.44 15.36
CA LYS A 101 -40.83 22.24 14.09
C LYS A 101 -39.34 22.14 14.32
N ARG A 102 -38.63 21.62 13.32
CA ARG A 102 -37.18 21.59 13.38
C ARG A 102 -36.62 23.01 13.37
N LEU A 103 -35.50 23.19 14.07
CA LEU A 103 -34.89 24.50 14.27
C LEU A 103 -34.34 25.12 12.97
N ASP A 104 -33.89 24.28 12.03
CA ASP A 104 -33.47 24.71 10.69
C ASP A 104 -34.64 25.25 9.86
N GLU A 105 -35.79 24.58 9.91
CA GLU A 105 -37.02 25.06 9.24
C GLU A 105 -37.49 26.41 9.81
N TYR A 106 -37.37 26.59 11.13
CA TYR A 106 -37.67 27.86 11.78
C TYR A 106 -36.81 29.01 11.24
N TRP A 107 -35.49 28.83 11.24
CA TRP A 107 -34.56 29.88 10.79
C TRP A 107 -34.64 30.14 9.29
N ASP A 108 -35.01 29.15 8.47
CA ASP A 108 -35.31 29.36 7.04
C ASP A 108 -36.57 30.22 6.82
N LYS A 109 -37.57 30.12 7.70
CA LYS A 109 -38.74 31.03 7.69
C LYS A 109 -38.37 32.43 8.15
N VAL A 110 -37.58 32.57 9.21
CA VAL A 110 -37.08 33.89 9.68
C VAL A 110 -36.29 34.59 8.57
N ARG A 111 -35.48 33.85 7.80
CA ARG A 111 -34.76 34.37 6.62
C ARG A 111 -35.69 34.92 5.55
N SER A 112 -36.89 34.36 5.44
CA SER A 112 -37.89 34.71 4.42
C SER A 112 -38.68 35.97 4.76
N ILE A 113 -38.52 36.53 5.98
CA ILE A 113 -39.16 37.77 6.39
C ILE A 113 -38.60 38.94 5.58
N LYS A 114 -39.51 39.70 4.95
CA LYS A 114 -39.18 40.88 4.15
C LYS A 114 -39.57 42.16 4.88
N ASP A 115 -38.79 43.21 4.66
CA ASP A 115 -39.14 44.56 5.08
C ASP A 115 -40.21 45.19 4.18
N ILE A 116 -40.61 46.41 4.52
CA ILE A 116 -41.58 47.23 3.74
C ILE A 116 -41.10 47.53 2.31
N VAL A 117 -39.80 47.39 2.02
CA VAL A 117 -39.19 47.61 0.70
C VAL A 117 -39.05 46.29 -0.07
N GLY A 118 -39.43 45.16 0.53
CA GLY A 118 -39.34 43.83 -0.06
C GLY A 118 -37.98 43.15 0.06
N GLN A 119 -37.05 43.70 0.84
CA GLN A 119 -35.71 43.14 1.11
C GLN A 119 -35.73 42.21 2.31
N TYR A 120 -34.87 41.20 2.33
CA TYR A 120 -34.80 40.23 3.43
C TYR A 120 -34.20 40.83 4.70
N LYS A 121 -35.00 40.92 5.76
CA LYS A 121 -34.71 41.67 6.99
C LYS A 121 -33.60 41.05 7.85
N TYR A 122 -33.52 39.72 7.89
CA TYR A 122 -32.64 38.97 8.82
C TYR A 122 -31.66 38.04 8.10
N THR A 123 -31.12 38.47 6.95
CA THR A 123 -30.30 37.60 6.09
C THR A 123 -29.04 37.07 6.80
N GLN A 124 -28.30 37.94 7.47
CA GLN A 124 -27.03 37.63 8.12
C GLN A 124 -27.27 36.84 9.40
N LEU A 125 -28.29 37.22 10.18
CA LEU A 125 -28.70 36.48 11.36
C LEU A 125 -29.16 35.05 11.05
N ALA A 126 -29.98 34.85 10.01
CA ALA A 126 -30.44 33.52 9.65
C ALA A 126 -29.33 32.65 9.04
N LEU A 127 -28.41 33.24 8.26
CA LEU A 127 -27.22 32.55 7.78
C LEU A 127 -26.36 32.07 8.94
N MET A 128 -26.17 32.94 9.93
CA MET A 128 -25.43 32.66 11.15
C MET A 128 -26.05 31.50 11.95
N ALA A 129 -27.36 31.57 12.20
CA ALA A 129 -28.09 30.49 12.86
C ALA A 129 -27.88 29.15 12.13
N ARG A 130 -27.95 29.14 10.80
CA ARG A 130 -27.67 27.93 10.00
C ARG A 130 -26.25 27.41 10.18
N ILE A 131 -25.23 28.27 10.19
CA ILE A 131 -23.84 27.84 10.40
C ILE A 131 -23.71 27.16 11.76
N VAL A 132 -24.24 27.78 12.82
CA VAL A 132 -24.21 27.21 14.16
C VAL A 132 -24.94 25.87 14.23
N LEU A 133 -26.10 25.75 13.59
CA LEU A 133 -26.88 24.50 13.54
C LEU A 133 -26.22 23.39 12.72
N THR A 134 -25.22 23.72 11.89
CA THR A 134 -24.41 22.72 11.17
C THR A 134 -23.21 22.21 11.97
N ILE A 135 -22.90 22.81 13.12
CA ILE A 135 -21.81 22.33 13.98
C ILE A 135 -22.22 20.95 14.54
N SER A 136 -21.38 19.95 14.29
CA SER A 136 -21.66 18.58 14.73
C SER A 136 -21.69 18.51 16.26
N HIS A 137 -22.83 18.08 16.82
CA HIS A 137 -23.07 17.94 18.26
C HIS A 137 -22.39 16.71 18.89
N GLY A 138 -21.38 16.14 18.22
CA GLY A 138 -20.62 14.99 18.73
C GLY A 138 -19.98 14.14 17.64
N ASN A 139 -19.27 13.09 18.08
CA ASN A 139 -18.54 12.16 17.21
C ASN A 139 -19.42 11.05 16.63
N ALA A 140 -20.70 10.97 16.99
CA ALA A 140 -21.60 9.88 16.58
C ALA A 140 -21.67 9.70 15.04
N ASN A 141 -21.62 10.80 14.28
CA ASN A 141 -21.59 10.74 12.81
C ASN A 141 -20.28 10.13 12.28
N ALA A 142 -19.14 10.50 12.88
CA ALA A 142 -17.83 9.92 12.54
C ALA A 142 -17.77 8.44 12.95
N GLU A 143 -18.26 8.09 14.13
CA GLU A 143 -18.33 6.71 14.63
C GLU A 143 -19.25 5.82 13.80
N ARG A 144 -20.39 6.35 13.34
CA ARG A 144 -21.24 5.68 12.35
C ARG A 144 -20.48 5.46 11.03
N GLY A 145 -19.65 6.43 10.63
CA GLY A 145 -18.71 6.30 9.51
C GLY A 145 -17.75 5.13 9.70
N PHE A 146 -17.09 5.04 10.87
CA PHE A 146 -16.16 3.96 11.20
C PHE A 146 -16.84 2.58 11.23
N SER A 147 -18.02 2.49 11.82
CA SER A 147 -18.81 1.24 11.88
C SER A 147 -19.15 0.73 10.48
N LEU A 148 -19.52 1.64 9.56
CA LEU A 148 -19.78 1.29 8.17
C LEU A 148 -18.52 0.87 7.41
N ASN A 149 -17.36 1.42 7.76
CA ASN A 149 -16.08 1.11 7.13
C ASN A 149 -15.45 -0.18 7.67
N LYS A 150 -15.93 -0.70 8.81
CA LYS A 150 -15.42 -1.93 9.43
C LYS A 150 -15.33 -3.11 8.46
N TYR A 151 -16.32 -3.27 7.58
CA TYR A 151 -16.33 -4.34 6.57
C TYR A 151 -15.23 -4.20 5.51
N ILE A 152 -14.81 -2.97 5.21
CA ILE A 152 -13.79 -2.65 4.19
C ILE A 152 -12.38 -2.68 4.81
N LEU A 153 -12.27 -2.38 6.11
CA LEU A 153 -11.01 -2.32 6.85
C LEU A 153 -10.58 -3.67 7.46
N ASN A 154 -11.28 -4.77 7.18
CA ASN A 154 -10.90 -6.08 7.69
C ASN A 154 -9.53 -6.52 7.15
N ASP A 155 -8.70 -7.16 8.01
CA ASP A 155 -7.29 -7.50 7.77
C ASP A 155 -7.01 -8.29 6.46
N LYS A 156 -8.02 -8.97 5.90
CA LYS A 156 -7.88 -9.76 4.67
C LYS A 156 -8.07 -8.95 3.38
N ASN A 157 -8.73 -7.79 3.44
CA ASN A 157 -9.14 -6.99 2.27
C ASN A 157 -8.90 -5.48 2.49
N SER A 158 -7.80 -5.11 3.15
CA SER A 158 -7.50 -3.71 3.43
C SER A 158 -7.26 -2.94 2.12
N LEU A 159 -8.27 -2.16 1.72
CA LEU A 159 -8.15 -1.22 0.62
C LEU A 159 -7.28 -0.03 1.03
N ASP A 160 -6.59 0.56 0.06
CA ASP A 160 -5.81 1.77 0.31
C ASP A 160 -6.71 2.91 0.82
N LYS A 161 -6.16 3.77 1.68
CA LYS A 161 -6.89 4.89 2.30
C LYS A 161 -7.55 5.78 1.26
N SER A 162 -6.87 6.06 0.15
CA SER A 162 -7.41 6.90 -0.93
C SER A 162 -8.65 6.28 -1.57
N THR A 163 -8.66 4.96 -1.72
CA THR A 163 -9.78 4.20 -2.28
C THR A 163 -10.96 4.20 -1.32
N ILE A 164 -10.71 4.04 -0.02
CA ILE A 164 -11.75 4.11 1.01
C ILE A 164 -12.42 5.49 1.02
N ILE A 165 -11.63 6.56 0.95
CA ILE A 165 -12.14 7.94 0.88
C ILE A 165 -13.02 8.12 -0.36
N ALA A 166 -12.54 7.67 -1.53
CA ALA A 166 -13.30 7.78 -2.78
C ALA A 166 -14.63 7.00 -2.73
N LEU A 167 -14.62 5.76 -2.24
CA LEU A 167 -15.83 4.95 -2.06
C LEU A 167 -16.81 5.62 -1.09
N ARG A 168 -16.30 6.24 -0.03
CA ARG A 168 -17.12 6.93 0.95
C ARG A 168 -17.79 8.16 0.36
N MET A 169 -17.04 8.97 -0.39
CA MET A 169 -17.58 10.13 -1.11
C MET A 169 -18.72 9.71 -2.04
N ILE A 170 -18.52 8.65 -2.82
CA ILE A 170 -19.57 8.14 -3.73
C ILE A 170 -20.79 7.65 -2.95
N LYS A 171 -20.59 6.87 -1.88
CA LYS A 171 -21.69 6.34 -1.06
C LYS A 171 -22.50 7.43 -0.37
N ASP A 172 -21.85 8.46 0.13
CA ASP A 172 -22.54 9.57 0.79
C ASP A 172 -23.29 10.43 -0.24
N ASN A 173 -22.71 10.72 -1.41
CA ASN A 173 -23.43 11.39 -2.52
C ASN A 173 -24.63 10.56 -3.02
N LEU A 174 -24.53 9.23 -3.04
CA LEU A 174 -25.64 8.35 -3.42
C LEU A 174 -26.78 8.34 -2.40
N LYS A 175 -26.54 8.64 -1.12
CA LYS A 175 -27.63 8.75 -0.13
C LYS A 175 -28.47 10.00 -0.38
N ASP A 176 -27.83 11.07 -0.85
CA ASP A 176 -28.52 12.33 -1.17
C ASP A 176 -29.42 12.14 -2.40
N SER A 177 -29.05 11.24 -3.31
CA SER A 177 -29.98 10.75 -4.34
C SER A 177 -30.96 9.73 -3.72
N GLN A 178 -32.22 10.13 -3.52
CA GLN A 178 -33.29 9.29 -2.96
C GLN A 178 -33.42 7.89 -3.61
N ALA A 179 -32.89 7.69 -4.82
CA ALA A 179 -32.69 6.38 -5.43
C ALA A 179 -31.47 6.38 -6.37
N VAL A 180 -30.78 5.24 -6.47
CA VAL A 180 -29.62 5.05 -7.38
C VAL A 180 -29.98 5.37 -8.84
N LYS A 181 -31.21 5.02 -9.26
CA LYS A 181 -31.73 5.31 -10.60
C LYS A 181 -31.86 6.81 -10.91
N ASN A 182 -31.93 7.65 -9.88
CA ASN A 182 -32.06 9.10 -10.01
C ASN A 182 -30.70 9.81 -9.91
N PHE A 183 -29.59 9.07 -9.76
CA PHE A 183 -28.27 9.67 -9.68
C PHE A 183 -27.88 10.24 -11.05
N PRO A 184 -27.61 11.56 -11.17
CA PRO A 184 -27.29 12.17 -12.45
C PRO A 184 -25.91 11.71 -12.92
N MET A 185 -25.88 10.84 -13.93
CA MET A 185 -24.65 10.38 -14.53
C MET A 185 -24.10 11.45 -15.48
N SER A 186 -23.04 12.15 -15.06
CA SER A 186 -22.39 13.14 -15.90
C SER A 186 -21.49 12.48 -16.95
N VAL A 187 -21.34 13.15 -18.10
CA VAL A 187 -20.40 12.73 -19.17
C VAL A 187 -18.97 12.64 -18.63
N THR A 188 -18.59 13.56 -17.74
CA THR A 188 -17.29 13.56 -17.07
C THR A 188 -17.06 12.28 -16.25
N LEU A 189 -18.09 11.80 -15.53
CA LEU A 189 -17.98 10.57 -14.74
C LEU A 189 -17.74 9.35 -15.64
N LEU A 190 -18.42 9.29 -16.78
CA LEU A 190 -18.22 8.23 -17.78
C LEU A 190 -16.79 8.23 -18.34
N GLN A 191 -16.25 9.42 -18.65
CA GLN A 191 -14.87 9.57 -19.10
C GLN A 191 -13.87 9.14 -18.03
N MET A 192 -14.10 9.49 -16.76
CA MET A 192 -13.25 9.10 -15.64
C MET A 192 -13.22 7.57 -15.47
N VAL A 193 -14.37 6.90 -15.58
CA VAL A 193 -14.44 5.43 -15.54
C VAL A 193 -13.66 4.80 -16.70
N GLY A 194 -13.80 5.34 -17.92
CA GLY A 194 -13.02 4.90 -19.07
C GLY A 194 -11.51 5.03 -18.85
N ASN A 195 -11.07 6.17 -18.32
CA ASN A 195 -9.66 6.41 -17.98
C ASN A 195 -9.15 5.47 -16.89
N ALA A 196 -9.94 5.22 -15.84
CA ALA A 196 -9.58 4.28 -14.78
C ALA A 196 -9.42 2.86 -15.32
N LYS A 197 -10.34 2.40 -16.18
CA LYS A 197 -10.25 1.10 -16.85
C LYS A 197 -9.00 1.00 -17.73
N ARG A 198 -8.69 2.05 -18.51
CA ARG A 198 -7.49 2.10 -19.34
C ARG A 198 -6.22 1.97 -18.49
N LYS A 199 -6.09 2.79 -17.45
CA LYS A 199 -4.94 2.73 -16.51
C LYS A 199 -4.79 1.36 -15.86
N TYR A 200 -5.89 0.73 -15.48
CA TYR A 200 -5.86 -0.62 -14.90
C TYR A 200 -5.40 -1.66 -15.93
N THR A 201 -5.84 -1.54 -17.18
CA THR A 201 -5.41 -2.44 -18.26
C THR A 201 -3.92 -2.28 -18.55
N GLU A 202 -3.43 -1.04 -18.65
CA GLU A 202 -2.00 -0.71 -18.81
C GLU A 202 -1.15 -1.28 -17.66
N TYR A 203 -1.65 -1.19 -16.42
CA TYR A 203 -1.00 -1.81 -15.26
C TYR A 203 -0.89 -3.34 -15.40
N LEU A 204 -1.98 -4.02 -15.79
CA LEU A 204 -1.98 -5.47 -15.98
C LEU A 204 -1.01 -5.91 -17.09
N GLU A 205 -0.95 -5.17 -18.19
CA GLU A 205 0.00 -5.43 -19.28
C GLU A 205 1.45 -5.25 -18.83
N THR A 206 1.71 -4.20 -18.05
CA THR A 206 3.04 -3.95 -17.46
C THR A 206 3.46 -5.10 -16.54
N GLN A 207 2.56 -5.60 -15.69
CA GLN A 207 2.85 -6.75 -14.82
C GLN A 207 3.18 -8.02 -15.61
N LYS A 208 2.42 -8.31 -16.67
CA LYS A 208 2.71 -9.45 -17.56
C LYS A 208 4.08 -9.33 -18.21
N LEU A 209 4.44 -8.13 -18.69
CA LEU A 209 5.75 -7.89 -19.29
C LEU A 209 6.88 -8.05 -18.28
N LEU A 210 6.70 -7.60 -17.04
CA LEU A 210 7.67 -7.78 -15.96
C LEU A 210 7.88 -9.26 -15.61
N GLU A 211 6.81 -10.05 -15.57
CA GLU A 211 6.91 -11.50 -15.36
C GLU A 211 7.63 -12.20 -16.51
N GLN A 212 7.29 -11.87 -17.77
CA GLN A 212 7.99 -12.41 -18.94
C GLN A 212 9.48 -12.08 -18.93
N ASN A 213 9.84 -10.83 -18.63
CA ASN A 213 11.24 -10.40 -18.53
C ASN A 213 11.99 -11.13 -17.40
N LYS A 214 11.35 -11.41 -16.26
CA LYS A 214 11.96 -12.21 -15.18
C LYS A 214 12.24 -13.64 -15.64
N VAL A 215 11.29 -14.28 -16.30
CA VAL A 215 11.45 -15.64 -16.83
C VAL A 215 12.56 -15.68 -17.89
N GLN A 216 12.59 -14.69 -18.79
CA GLN A 216 13.63 -14.61 -19.83
C GLN A 216 15.02 -14.45 -19.20
N LYS A 217 15.20 -13.54 -18.24
CA LYS A 217 16.48 -13.38 -17.53
C LYS A 217 16.93 -14.65 -16.81
N GLN A 218 16.00 -15.38 -16.19
CA GLN A 218 16.31 -16.66 -15.55
C GLN A 218 16.74 -17.73 -16.56
N ASN A 219 16.12 -17.76 -17.74
CA ASN A 219 16.52 -18.69 -18.80
C ASN A 219 17.90 -18.34 -19.38
N GLU A 220 18.18 -17.04 -19.62
CA GLU A 220 19.49 -16.57 -20.09
C GLU A 220 20.60 -16.92 -19.10
N GLN A 221 20.37 -16.75 -17.79
CA GLN A 221 21.31 -17.17 -16.74
C GLN A 221 21.57 -18.68 -16.76
N LYS A 222 20.53 -19.51 -16.88
CA LYS A 222 20.68 -20.97 -16.97
C LYS A 222 21.46 -21.40 -18.21
N ILE A 223 21.26 -20.73 -19.35
CA ILE A 223 22.01 -21.01 -20.58
C ILE A 223 23.48 -20.66 -20.38
N GLN A 224 23.78 -19.47 -19.82
CA GLN A 224 25.16 -19.06 -19.53
C GLN A 224 25.86 -20.02 -18.56
N GLU A 225 25.20 -20.42 -17.47
CA GLU A 225 25.76 -21.40 -16.52
C GLU A 225 26.04 -22.75 -17.18
N THR A 226 25.17 -23.19 -18.10
CA THR A 226 25.34 -24.44 -18.84
C THR A 226 26.52 -24.35 -19.82
N GLU A 227 26.65 -23.23 -20.53
CA GLU A 227 27.77 -22.97 -21.44
C GLU A 227 29.10 -22.90 -20.68
N GLU A 228 29.15 -22.20 -19.55
CA GLU A 228 30.35 -22.14 -18.70
C GLU A 228 30.73 -23.52 -18.18
N ARG A 229 29.75 -24.31 -17.73
CA ARG A 229 30.00 -25.68 -17.27
C ARG A 229 30.54 -26.55 -18.41
N ASN A 230 29.98 -26.44 -19.60
CA ASN A 230 30.48 -27.20 -20.77
C ASN A 230 31.90 -26.78 -21.14
N LYS A 231 32.23 -25.48 -21.14
CA LYS A 231 33.60 -24.99 -21.37
C LYS A 231 34.59 -25.54 -20.34
N ARG A 232 34.22 -25.59 -19.06
CA ARG A 232 35.06 -26.19 -18.01
C ARG A 232 35.30 -27.68 -18.25
N ARG A 233 34.26 -28.44 -18.61
CA ARG A 233 34.41 -29.88 -18.92
C ARG A 233 35.35 -30.11 -20.11
N ILE A 234 35.21 -29.33 -21.17
CA ILE A 234 36.12 -29.42 -22.33
C ILE A 234 37.56 -29.08 -21.90
N HIS A 235 37.76 -28.08 -21.04
CA HIS A 235 39.08 -27.74 -20.53
C HIS A 235 39.69 -28.87 -19.70
N ASP A 236 38.92 -29.45 -18.78
CA ASP A 236 39.33 -30.58 -17.95
C ASP A 236 39.71 -31.80 -18.83
N ASP A 237 38.93 -32.09 -19.87
CA ASP A 237 39.20 -33.19 -20.82
C ASP A 237 40.50 -32.95 -21.62
N ILE A 238 40.76 -31.70 -22.03
CA ILE A 238 42.01 -31.32 -22.71
C ILE A 238 43.21 -31.51 -21.78
N ASP A 239 43.10 -31.15 -20.50
CA ASP A 239 44.19 -31.29 -19.53
C ASP A 239 44.52 -32.77 -19.28
N VAL A 240 43.51 -33.63 -19.16
CA VAL A 240 43.72 -35.08 -19.06
C VAL A 240 44.43 -35.64 -20.29
N LEU A 241 44.03 -35.21 -21.50
CA LEU A 241 44.70 -35.64 -22.73
C LEU A 241 46.15 -35.15 -22.80
N ASN A 242 46.45 -33.93 -22.32
CA ASN A 242 47.81 -33.40 -22.26
C ASN A 242 48.69 -34.21 -21.31
N ASP A 243 48.18 -34.56 -20.12
CA ASP A 243 48.89 -35.41 -19.16
C ASP A 243 49.21 -36.78 -19.75
N ASP A 244 48.28 -37.38 -20.49
CA ASP A 244 48.49 -38.65 -21.17
C ASP A 244 49.54 -38.54 -22.29
N ILE A 245 49.55 -37.45 -23.06
CA ILE A 245 50.61 -37.18 -24.05
C ILE A 245 51.97 -37.12 -23.36
N ILE A 246 52.12 -36.34 -22.28
CA ILE A 246 53.38 -36.21 -21.54
C ILE A 246 53.89 -37.57 -21.05
N ARG A 247 52.99 -38.40 -20.49
CA ARG A 247 53.34 -39.76 -20.04
C ARG A 247 53.82 -40.63 -21.19
N LYS A 248 53.13 -40.58 -22.34
CA LYS A 248 53.50 -41.38 -23.52
C LYS A 248 54.79 -40.90 -24.16
N GLU A 249 55.05 -39.59 -24.20
CA GLU A 249 56.33 -39.03 -24.64
C GLU A 249 57.50 -39.45 -23.75
N SER A 250 57.29 -39.49 -22.43
CA SER A 250 58.29 -40.02 -21.49
C SER A 250 58.60 -41.50 -21.77
N GLN A 251 57.57 -42.33 -21.97
CA GLN A 251 57.75 -43.74 -22.35
C GLN A 251 58.47 -43.90 -23.70
N LEU A 252 58.18 -43.02 -24.67
CA LEU A 252 58.84 -43.00 -25.97
C LEU A 252 60.34 -42.64 -25.82
N SER A 253 60.66 -41.68 -24.95
CA SER A 253 62.04 -41.31 -24.63
C SER A 253 62.82 -42.49 -24.06
N ILE A 254 62.22 -43.21 -23.10
CA ILE A 254 62.83 -44.42 -22.51
C ILE A 254 63.04 -45.50 -23.57
N ALA A 255 62.05 -45.74 -24.44
CA ALA A 255 62.17 -46.74 -25.51
C ALA A 255 63.28 -46.36 -26.53
N LYS A 256 63.43 -45.08 -26.86
CA LYS A 256 64.54 -44.56 -27.69
C LYS A 256 65.89 -44.74 -27.02
N GLN A 257 65.99 -44.52 -25.71
CA GLN A 257 67.21 -44.77 -24.95
C GLN A 257 67.58 -46.26 -24.96
N MET A 258 66.61 -47.16 -24.77
CA MET A 258 66.81 -48.61 -24.89
C MET A 258 67.34 -49.02 -26.26
N LEU A 259 66.86 -48.39 -27.34
CA LEU A 259 67.38 -48.62 -28.70
C LEU A 259 68.83 -48.17 -28.85
N ASN A 260 69.17 -46.99 -28.30
CA ASN A 260 70.54 -46.48 -28.34
C ASN A 260 71.49 -47.37 -27.53
N ASP A 261 71.09 -47.78 -26.32
CA ASP A 261 71.84 -48.70 -25.48
C ASP A 261 72.00 -50.07 -26.15
N GLY A 262 70.93 -50.59 -26.76
CA GLY A 262 70.96 -51.81 -27.57
C GLY A 262 71.96 -51.72 -28.74
N ASN A 263 71.95 -50.61 -29.48
CA ASN A 263 72.88 -50.37 -30.60
C ASN A 263 74.33 -50.23 -30.15
N THR A 264 74.59 -49.53 -29.04
CA THR A 264 75.95 -49.41 -28.49
C THR A 264 76.47 -50.75 -27.97
N ASN A 265 75.61 -51.54 -27.31
CA ASN A 265 75.93 -52.89 -26.83
C ASN A 265 76.19 -53.86 -27.99
N LEU A 266 75.40 -53.78 -29.07
CA LEU A 266 75.63 -54.56 -30.29
C LEU A 266 76.98 -54.22 -30.92
N LYS A 267 77.30 -52.93 -31.07
CA LYS A 267 78.57 -52.45 -31.62
C LYS A 267 79.78 -52.92 -30.78
N LYS A 268 79.67 -52.87 -29.45
CA LYS A 268 80.69 -53.39 -28.52
C LYS A 268 80.85 -54.91 -28.63
N ALA A 269 79.75 -55.65 -28.70
CA ALA A 269 79.78 -57.12 -28.81
C ALA A 269 80.36 -57.60 -30.16
N MET A 270 80.12 -56.85 -31.24
CA MET A 270 80.69 -57.12 -32.57
C MET A 270 82.18 -56.76 -32.67
N GLY A 271 82.66 -55.78 -31.88
CA GLY A 271 84.06 -55.33 -31.88
C GLY A 271 85.00 -56.03 -30.89
N ALA A 272 84.51 -57.04 -30.15
CA ALA A 272 85.32 -57.75 -29.15
C ALA A 272 86.28 -58.76 -29.79
N ILE A 273 87.50 -58.90 -29.22
CA ILE A 273 88.58 -59.78 -29.73
C ILE A 273 88.17 -61.27 -29.78
N LEU A 274 87.26 -61.70 -28.89
CA LEU A 274 86.71 -63.06 -28.86
C LEU A 274 85.19 -62.99 -29.11
N PHE A 275 84.73 -63.51 -30.25
CA PHE A 275 83.32 -63.47 -30.61
C PHE A 275 82.48 -64.37 -29.69
N LYS A 276 81.51 -63.77 -28.99
CA LYS A 276 80.52 -64.50 -28.18
C LYS A 276 79.12 -64.22 -28.73
N LYS A 277 78.41 -65.28 -29.12
CA LYS A 277 77.07 -65.20 -29.74
C LYS A 277 75.99 -64.63 -28.80
N GLU A 278 76.12 -64.93 -27.51
CA GLU A 278 75.13 -64.59 -26.49
C GLU A 278 74.89 -63.07 -26.27
N PRO A 279 75.92 -62.21 -26.10
CA PRO A 279 75.71 -60.76 -25.98
C PRO A 279 75.15 -60.12 -27.24
N VAL A 280 75.44 -60.66 -28.43
CA VAL A 280 74.86 -60.20 -29.70
C VAL A 280 73.36 -60.48 -29.75
N ILE A 281 72.93 -61.69 -29.37
CA ILE A 281 71.50 -62.06 -29.30
C ILE A 281 70.75 -61.18 -28.29
N ARG A 282 71.32 -60.93 -27.10
CA ARG A 282 70.69 -60.07 -26.10
C ARG A 282 70.52 -58.63 -26.59
N ALA A 283 71.54 -58.08 -27.28
CA ALA A 283 71.46 -56.74 -27.86
C ALA A 283 70.41 -56.68 -29.00
N GLN A 284 70.35 -57.69 -29.86
CA GLN A 284 69.32 -57.79 -30.91
C GLN A 284 67.90 -57.91 -30.34
N GLN A 285 67.70 -58.69 -29.28
CA GLN A 285 66.42 -58.79 -28.57
C GLN A 285 66.02 -57.44 -27.94
N MET A 286 66.97 -56.73 -27.33
CA MET A 286 66.74 -55.39 -26.77
C MET A 286 66.33 -54.38 -27.84
N ILE A 287 66.95 -54.42 -29.02
CA ILE A 287 66.58 -53.58 -30.17
C ILE A 287 65.19 -53.94 -30.69
N ALA A 288 64.88 -55.24 -30.84
CA ALA A 288 63.57 -55.70 -31.31
C ALA A 288 62.43 -55.27 -30.38
N MET A 289 62.60 -55.44 -29.06
CA MET A 289 61.64 -54.97 -28.07
C MET A 289 61.51 -53.43 -28.07
N GLY A 290 62.62 -52.72 -28.22
CA GLY A 290 62.62 -51.26 -28.33
C GLY A 290 61.83 -50.77 -29.54
N LEU A 291 62.03 -51.39 -30.71
CA LEU A 291 61.32 -51.05 -31.95
C LEU A 291 59.82 -51.31 -31.84
N GLN A 292 59.44 -52.46 -31.26
CA GLN A 292 58.04 -52.79 -31.02
C GLN A 292 57.37 -51.74 -30.11
N LYS A 293 58.00 -51.42 -28.97
CA LYS A 293 57.49 -50.40 -28.04
C LYS A 293 57.36 -49.02 -28.68
N VAL A 294 58.33 -48.59 -29.49
CA VAL A 294 58.25 -47.31 -30.22
C VAL A 294 57.07 -47.28 -31.18
N ASN A 295 56.84 -48.36 -31.93
CA ASN A 295 55.71 -48.43 -32.86
C ASN A 295 54.35 -48.41 -32.14
N ASP A 296 54.23 -49.14 -31.04
CA ASP A 296 52.99 -49.22 -30.26
C ASP A 296 52.66 -47.85 -29.63
N ILE A 297 53.64 -47.20 -28.98
CA ILE A 297 53.48 -45.88 -28.37
C ILE A 297 53.16 -44.81 -29.43
N THR A 298 53.77 -44.90 -30.62
CA THR A 298 53.55 -43.93 -31.71
C THR A 298 52.12 -44.03 -32.28
N LYS A 299 51.57 -45.25 -32.40
CA LYS A 299 50.17 -45.45 -32.78
C LYS A 299 49.20 -44.89 -31.74
N GLU A 300 49.49 -45.13 -30.46
CA GLU A 300 48.68 -44.60 -29.36
C GLU A 300 48.70 -43.07 -29.32
N LEU A 301 49.87 -42.43 -29.49
CA LEU A 301 49.99 -40.97 -29.59
C LEU A 301 49.17 -40.40 -30.75
N SER A 302 49.23 -41.01 -31.94
CA SER A 302 48.41 -40.55 -33.09
C SER A 302 46.90 -40.65 -32.83
N THR A 303 46.48 -41.60 -31.99
CA THR A 303 45.07 -41.79 -31.60
C THR A 303 44.64 -40.75 -30.56
N ILE A 304 45.56 -40.31 -29.69
CA ILE A 304 45.30 -39.26 -28.70
C ILE A 304 45.28 -37.89 -29.39
N GLU A 305 46.18 -37.63 -30.34
CA GLU A 305 46.23 -36.38 -31.11
C GLU A 305 44.98 -36.16 -31.98
N THR A 306 44.41 -37.23 -32.53
CA THR A 306 43.14 -37.17 -33.27
C THR A 306 41.98 -36.82 -32.35
N LYS A 307 41.87 -37.47 -31.20
CA LYS A 307 40.87 -37.16 -30.16
C LYS A 307 40.95 -35.73 -29.60
N LYS A 308 42.12 -35.10 -29.67
CA LYS A 308 42.32 -33.70 -29.22
C LYS A 308 41.90 -32.67 -30.28
N ARG A 309 41.84 -33.05 -31.55
CA ARG A 309 41.47 -32.17 -32.67
C ARG A 309 39.96 -32.16 -32.94
N ASP A 310 39.28 -33.24 -32.58
CA ASP A 310 37.82 -33.38 -32.64
C ASP A 310 37.13 -32.75 -31.42
#